data_AF-A0A8H5G433-F1
#
_entry.id   AF-A0A8H5G433-F1
#
_cell.length_a   1.000
_cell.length_b   1.000
_cell.length_c   1.000
_cell.angle_alpha   90.00
_cell.angle_beta   90.00
_cell.angle_gamma   90.00
#
_symmetry.space_group_name_H-M   'P 1'
#
loop_
_entity.id
_entity.type
_entity.pdbx_description
1 polymer ?
#
loop_
_entity_poly.entity_id
_entity_poly.type
_entity_poly.pdbx_seq_one_letter_code
_entity_poly.pdbx_strand_id
1 'polypeptide(L)'
;MSSAKLISAFRAVSQQAQLTCRPANALRTSFRSFSHTPPYRMPSPSQMPDVANTASPIGQPEKSWTGDTDIALRAITSQPLPNPYSGRTVAVTKSLGDSLKALDGILARNKVKYELRSAERHEKKGVKRRRLASERWRNQFANEVRKNVQLVMKMRDRGA
;
A
#
# COMPACT_ATOMS: atom_id res chain seq x y z
N MET A 1 60.60 30.98 -7.11
CA MET A 1 59.25 31.16 -6.51
C MET A 1 58.65 29.79 -6.25
N SER A 2 59.23 29.07 -5.28
CA SER A 2 58.64 28.76 -3.96
C SER A 2 57.53 27.70 -4.00
N SER A 3 57.95 26.44 -3.79
CA SER A 3 57.15 25.24 -3.54
C SER A 3 56.21 25.32 -2.33
N ALA A 4 56.07 26.48 -1.68
CA ALA A 4 55.25 26.67 -0.49
C ALA A 4 53.77 27.01 -0.79
N LYS A 5 53.39 27.26 -2.06
CA LYS A 5 51.99 27.60 -2.42
C LYS A 5 51.10 26.40 -2.78
N LEU A 6 51.64 25.20 -2.95
CA LEU A 6 50.86 24.00 -3.29
C LEU A 6 50.43 23.16 -2.08
N ILE A 7 51.01 23.41 -0.89
CA ILE A 7 50.68 22.65 0.33
C ILE A 7 49.56 23.31 1.15
N SER A 8 49.23 24.60 0.91
CA SER A 8 48.16 25.27 1.69
C SER A 8 46.74 25.08 1.15
N ALA A 9 46.57 24.55 -0.07
CA ALA A 9 45.25 24.30 -0.64
C ALA A 9 44.64 22.95 -0.21
N PHE A 10 45.43 22.03 0.32
CA PHE A 10 44.93 20.75 0.84
C PHE A 10 44.40 20.81 2.28
N ARG A 11 44.63 21.95 2.98
CA ARG A 11 44.21 22.14 4.37
C ARG A 11 42.90 22.94 4.54
N ALA A 12 42.32 23.44 3.44
CA ALA A 12 41.13 24.29 3.47
C ALA A 12 39.81 23.59 3.12
N VAL A 13 39.82 22.31 2.70
CA VAL A 13 38.60 21.48 2.59
C VAL A 13 38.43 20.54 3.80
N SER A 14 39.46 20.44 4.66
CA SER A 14 39.41 19.62 5.88
C SER A 14 38.67 20.28 7.06
N GLN A 15 38.16 21.51 6.92
CA GLN A 15 37.45 22.24 7.99
C GLN A 15 35.94 22.38 7.78
N GLN A 16 35.36 21.83 6.71
CA GLN A 16 33.90 21.76 6.55
C GLN A 16 33.31 20.37 6.81
N ALA A 17 34.08 19.46 7.44
CA ALA A 17 33.62 18.13 7.80
C ALA A 17 33.58 17.89 9.32
N GLN A 18 33.41 18.95 10.12
CA GLN A 18 33.25 18.84 11.59
C GLN A 18 31.91 19.36 12.12
N LEU A 19 30.87 19.39 11.29
CA LEU A 19 29.49 19.56 11.75
C LEU A 19 28.57 18.61 10.99
N THR A 20 28.69 17.31 11.24
CA THR A 20 27.57 16.34 11.25
C THR A 20 28.06 14.95 11.68
N CYS A 21 28.92 14.89 12.70
CA CYS A 21 28.92 13.71 13.58
C CYS A 21 27.64 13.79 14.42
N ARG A 22 26.50 13.44 13.81
CA ARG A 22 25.28 13.24 14.57
C ARG A 22 25.52 11.98 15.39
N PRO A 23 25.50 12.04 16.73
CA PRO A 23 25.83 10.91 17.55
C PRO A 23 24.90 9.75 17.21
N ALA A 24 25.44 8.53 17.36
CA ALA A 24 24.68 7.31 17.49
C ALA A 24 23.73 7.48 18.68
N ASN A 25 22.61 8.16 18.46
CA ASN A 25 21.47 8.07 19.33
C ASN A 25 21.00 6.64 19.13
N ALA A 26 21.37 5.81 20.10
CA ALA A 26 20.64 4.63 20.46
C ALA A 26 19.19 4.85 20.06
N LEU A 27 18.70 4.05 19.12
CA LEU A 27 17.28 3.83 19.00
C LEU A 27 16.90 3.14 20.30
N ARG A 28 16.80 3.94 21.36
CA ARG A 28 15.89 3.77 22.46
C ARG A 28 14.63 3.42 21.72
N THR A 29 14.31 2.14 21.71
CA THR A 29 12.97 1.67 21.45
C THR A 29 12.16 2.32 22.56
N SER A 30 11.78 3.57 22.34
CA SER A 30 10.51 4.06 22.77
C SER A 30 9.56 3.09 22.09
N PHE A 31 9.28 2.02 22.83
CA PHE A 31 7.95 1.50 22.92
C PHE A 31 7.10 2.77 22.91
N ARG A 32 6.53 3.09 21.74
CA ARG A 32 5.43 4.02 21.69
C ARG A 32 4.40 3.26 22.50
N SER A 33 4.37 3.54 23.80
CA SER A 33 3.18 3.33 24.59
C SER A 33 2.10 3.95 23.72
N PHE A 34 1.29 3.10 23.10
CA PHE A 34 0.14 3.55 22.36
C PHE A 34 -0.89 3.96 23.42
N SER A 35 -0.53 4.95 24.26
CA SER A 35 -1.41 5.64 25.19
C SER A 35 -2.05 6.83 24.49
N HIS A 36 -2.36 6.65 23.21
CA HIS A 36 -3.34 7.46 22.53
C HIS A 36 -4.37 6.47 22.01
N THR A 37 -5.21 5.98 22.92
CA THR A 37 -6.63 5.99 22.59
C THR A 37 -6.88 7.37 21.99
N PRO A 38 -7.34 7.49 20.73
CA PRO A 38 -7.78 8.79 20.26
C PRO A 38 -8.71 9.31 21.36
N PRO A 39 -8.49 10.51 21.94
CA PRO A 39 -9.56 11.09 22.71
C PRO A 39 -10.70 11.13 21.71
N TYR A 40 -11.74 10.34 21.96
CA TYR A 40 -13.00 10.54 21.28
C TYR A 40 -13.25 12.02 21.48
N ARG A 41 -13.05 12.81 20.42
CA ARG A 41 -13.44 14.21 20.42
C ARG A 41 -14.94 14.11 20.47
N MET A 42 -15.46 14.06 21.70
CA MET A 42 -16.89 14.02 21.93
C MET A 42 -17.43 15.21 21.14
N PRO A 43 -18.30 14.99 20.15
CA PRO A 43 -18.86 16.09 19.39
C PRO A 43 -19.52 17.06 20.37
N SER A 44 -19.24 18.35 20.20
CA SER A 44 -19.88 19.42 20.96
C SER A 44 -21.40 19.25 20.87
N PRO A 45 -22.17 19.37 21.96
CA PRO A 45 -23.62 19.15 21.97
C PRO A 45 -24.39 19.95 20.91
N SER A 46 -23.83 21.06 20.44
CA SER A 46 -24.41 21.93 19.41
C SER A 46 -24.25 21.42 17.96
N GLN A 47 -23.50 20.33 17.73
CA GLN A 47 -23.30 19.74 16.40
C GLN A 47 -23.99 18.38 16.24
N MET A 48 -24.70 17.91 17.27
CA MET A 48 -25.61 16.79 17.10
C MET A 48 -26.89 17.32 16.43
N PRO A 49 -27.43 16.65 15.39
CA PRO A 49 -28.80 16.95 14.97
C PRO A 49 -29.70 16.72 16.20
N ASP A 50 -30.60 17.66 16.50
CA ASP A 50 -31.53 17.55 17.62
C ASP A 50 -32.23 16.19 17.59
N VAL A 51 -31.80 15.30 18.50
CA VAL A 51 -32.21 13.87 18.52
C VAL A 51 -33.66 13.71 18.98
N ALA A 52 -34.33 14.81 19.35
CA ALA A 52 -35.73 14.82 19.76
C ALA A 52 -36.70 14.39 18.64
N ASN A 53 -36.30 14.46 17.36
CA ASN A 53 -37.14 14.09 16.21
C ASN A 53 -36.61 12.91 15.37
N THR A 54 -35.56 12.21 15.82
CA THR A 54 -34.99 11.04 15.11
C THR A 54 -35.07 9.73 15.90
N ALA A 55 -35.81 9.72 17.01
CA ALA A 55 -36.32 8.47 17.55
C ALA A 55 -37.50 8.03 16.68
N SER A 56 -37.29 7.05 15.80
CA SER A 56 -38.40 6.26 15.28
C SER A 56 -39.27 5.83 16.47
N PRO A 57 -40.61 5.97 16.40
CA PRO A 57 -41.48 5.69 17.53
C PRO A 57 -41.17 4.28 18.05
N ILE A 58 -40.90 4.18 19.36
CA ILE A 58 -40.50 2.97 20.10
C ILE A 58 -41.49 1.79 19.92
N GLY A 59 -42.64 2.03 19.28
CA GLY A 59 -43.65 1.02 19.00
C GLY A 59 -43.50 0.21 17.70
N GLN A 60 -42.61 0.57 16.74
CA GLN A 60 -42.54 -0.13 15.44
C GLN A 60 -41.11 -0.29 14.88
N PRO A 61 -40.26 -1.14 15.49
CA PRO A 61 -38.91 -1.43 14.98
C PRO A 61 -38.91 -2.02 13.56
N GLU A 62 -40.01 -2.64 13.15
CA GLU A 62 -40.22 -3.17 11.79
C GLU A 62 -40.14 -2.09 10.69
N LYS A 63 -40.55 -0.85 10.97
CA LYS A 63 -40.63 0.22 9.97
C LYS A 63 -39.28 0.86 9.66
N SER A 64 -38.37 0.93 10.64
CA SER A 64 -37.00 1.37 10.40
C SER A 64 -36.22 0.29 9.63
N TRP A 65 -36.39 -0.98 10.00
CA TRP A 65 -35.71 -2.08 9.30
C TRP A 65 -36.19 -2.24 7.86
N THR A 66 -37.48 -2.06 7.60
CA THR A 66 -38.04 -2.14 6.22
C THR A 66 -37.48 -1.06 5.30
N GLY A 67 -37.35 0.19 5.79
CA GLY A 67 -36.73 1.28 5.01
C GLY A 67 -35.25 1.03 4.71
N ASP A 68 -34.49 0.55 5.70
CA ASP A 68 -33.08 0.19 5.53
C ASP A 68 -32.92 -1.00 4.57
N THR A 69 -33.82 -1.98 4.61
CA THR A 69 -33.81 -3.09 3.66
C THR A 69 -34.11 -2.65 2.24
N ASP A 70 -35.04 -1.72 2.01
CA ASP A 70 -35.34 -1.21 0.66
C ASP A 70 -34.16 -0.46 0.04
N ILE A 71 -33.46 0.33 0.85
CA ILE A 71 -32.23 1.03 0.42
C ILE A 71 -31.14 0.01 0.09
N ALA A 72 -30.95 -1.02 0.92
CA ALA A 72 -29.99 -2.09 0.69
C ALA A 72 -30.33 -2.91 -0.58
N LEU A 73 -31.60 -3.23 -0.80
CA LEU A 73 -32.07 -3.95 -1.99
C LEU A 73 -31.85 -3.14 -3.28
N ARG A 74 -32.10 -1.83 -3.26
CA ARG A 74 -31.79 -0.93 -4.38
C ARG A 74 -30.28 -0.88 -4.65
N ALA A 75 -29.45 -0.87 -3.61
CA ALA A 75 -27.99 -0.93 -3.75
C ALA A 75 -27.52 -2.26 -4.36
N ILE A 76 -28.06 -3.41 -3.89
CA ILE A 76 -27.75 -4.75 -4.43
C ILE A 76 -28.21 -4.87 -5.90
N THR A 77 -29.35 -4.28 -6.24
CA THR A 77 -29.91 -4.33 -7.60
C THR A 77 -29.08 -3.49 -8.57
N SER A 78 -28.63 -2.30 -8.14
CA SER A 78 -27.83 -1.40 -8.97
C SER A 78 -26.35 -1.81 -9.07
N GLN A 79 -25.82 -2.51 -8.08
CA GLN A 79 -24.47 -3.07 -8.06
C GLN A 79 -24.53 -4.52 -7.59
N PRO A 80 -24.51 -5.51 -8.49
CA PRO A 80 -24.59 -6.89 -8.10
C PRO A 80 -23.40 -7.26 -7.21
N LEU A 81 -23.67 -8.10 -6.20
CA LEU A 81 -22.65 -8.57 -5.27
C LEU A 81 -21.44 -9.15 -6.02
N PRO A 82 -20.21 -8.93 -5.51
CA PRO A 82 -19.01 -9.45 -6.15
C PRO A 82 -19.05 -10.98 -6.15
N ASN A 83 -19.28 -11.56 -7.32
CA ASN A 83 -19.20 -13.00 -7.54
C ASN A 83 -17.73 -13.45 -7.70
N PRO A 84 -17.40 -14.76 -7.61
CA PRO A 84 -16.04 -15.27 -7.79
C PRO A 84 -15.41 -14.99 -9.18
N TYR A 85 -16.24 -14.63 -10.15
CA TYR A 85 -15.86 -14.23 -11.50
C TYR A 85 -15.72 -12.70 -11.65
N SER A 86 -16.02 -11.93 -10.60
CA SER A 86 -15.96 -10.48 -10.61
C SER A 86 -14.51 -10.04 -10.84
N GLY A 87 -14.32 -9.18 -11.84
CA GLY A 87 -12.98 -8.78 -12.28
C GLY A 87 -12.18 -9.89 -13.00
N ARG A 88 -12.82 -10.99 -13.40
CA ARG A 88 -12.24 -12.10 -14.20
C ARG A 88 -13.07 -12.41 -15.46
N THR A 89 -13.99 -11.53 -15.83
CA THR A 89 -14.82 -11.63 -17.03
C THR A 89 -14.38 -10.61 -18.05
N VAL A 90 -14.32 -10.99 -19.33
CA VAL A 90 -14.03 -10.10 -20.46
C VAL A 90 -15.12 -10.32 -21.52
N ALA A 91 -15.80 -9.25 -21.90
CA ALA A 91 -16.76 -9.29 -23.00
C ALA A 91 -16.01 -9.44 -24.34
N VAL A 92 -16.49 -10.32 -25.20
CA VAL A 92 -15.93 -10.52 -26.54
C VAL A 92 -16.58 -9.51 -27.48
N THR A 93 -15.83 -8.52 -27.95
CA THR A 93 -16.35 -7.44 -28.81
C THR A 93 -15.96 -7.60 -30.27
N LYS A 94 -14.71 -7.96 -30.56
CA LYS A 94 -14.17 -8.02 -31.93
C LYS A 94 -13.61 -9.39 -32.28
N SER A 95 -12.53 -9.79 -31.62
CA SER A 95 -11.85 -11.07 -31.86
C SER A 95 -11.81 -11.88 -30.56
N LEU A 96 -12.08 -13.18 -30.66
CA LEU A 96 -11.99 -14.09 -29.51
C LEU A 96 -10.55 -14.16 -28.99
N GLY A 97 -9.57 -14.21 -29.89
CA GLY A 97 -8.16 -14.33 -29.54
C GLY A 97 -7.65 -13.17 -28.68
N ASP A 98 -8.02 -11.92 -29.00
CA ASP A 98 -7.59 -10.76 -28.22
C ASP A 98 -8.30 -10.69 -26.86
N SER A 99 -9.58 -11.07 -26.81
CA SER A 99 -10.32 -11.19 -25.55
C SER A 99 -9.72 -12.25 -24.62
N LEU A 100 -9.27 -13.39 -25.15
CA LEU A 100 -8.58 -14.42 -24.36
C LEU A 100 -7.21 -13.94 -23.85
N LYS A 101 -6.42 -13.23 -24.67
CA LYS A 101 -5.17 -12.62 -24.22
C LYS A 101 -5.39 -11.58 -23.12
N ALA A 102 -6.43 -10.76 -23.27
CA ALA A 102 -6.81 -9.77 -22.25
C ALA A 102 -7.21 -10.47 -20.94
N LEU A 103 -8.00 -11.55 -21.02
CA LEU A 103 -8.36 -12.37 -19.87
C LEU A 103 -7.13 -12.98 -19.20
N ASP A 104 -6.19 -13.53 -19.97
CA ASP A 104 -4.93 -14.06 -19.43
C ASP A 104 -4.11 -12.99 -18.70
N GLY A 105 -4.04 -11.77 -19.23
CA GLY A 105 -3.40 -10.63 -18.58
C GLY A 105 -4.07 -10.23 -17.26
N ILE A 106 -5.40 -10.30 -17.19
CA ILE A 106 -6.17 -10.07 -15.96
C ILE A 106 -5.84 -11.15 -14.91
N LEU A 107 -5.87 -12.42 -15.31
CA LEU A 107 -5.56 -13.54 -14.42
C LEU A 107 -4.12 -13.50 -13.91
N ALA A 108 -3.17 -13.04 -14.73
CA ALA A 108 -1.77 -12.85 -14.36
C ALA A 108 -1.58 -11.73 -13.32
N ARG A 109 -2.21 -10.57 -13.52
CA ARG A 109 -2.17 -9.44 -12.57
C ARG A 109 -2.75 -9.81 -11.21
N ASN A 110 -3.87 -10.53 -11.22
CA ASN A 110 -4.55 -11.02 -10.02
C ASN A 110 -3.87 -12.27 -9.42
N LYS A 111 -2.80 -12.79 -10.04
CA LYS A 111 -2.02 -13.96 -9.59
C LYS A 111 -2.83 -15.25 -9.38
N VAL A 112 -3.99 -15.38 -10.04
CA VAL A 112 -4.92 -16.52 -9.84
C VAL A 112 -4.24 -17.86 -10.12
N LYS A 113 -3.51 -17.97 -11.23
CA LYS A 113 -2.79 -19.21 -11.60
C LYS A 113 -1.71 -19.59 -10.57
N TYR A 114 -1.00 -18.59 -10.03
CA TYR A 114 0.03 -18.81 -9.01
C TYR A 114 -0.59 -19.25 -7.68
N GLU A 115 -1.69 -18.61 -7.27
CA GLU A 115 -2.43 -18.97 -6.05
C GLU A 115 -3.00 -20.38 -6.14
N LEU A 116 -3.57 -20.75 -7.29
CA LEU A 116 -4.07 -22.10 -7.55
C LEU A 116 -2.96 -23.14 -7.30
N ARG A 117 -1.79 -22.98 -7.94
CA ARG A 117 -0.63 -23.85 -7.74
C ARG A 117 -0.12 -23.88 -6.30
N SER A 118 -0.15 -22.74 -5.61
CA SER A 118 0.29 -22.65 -4.21
C SER A 118 -0.69 -23.31 -3.24
N ALA A 119 -1.99 -23.33 -3.59
CA ALA A 119 -3.06 -23.85 -2.76
C ALA A 119 -3.32 -25.35 -2.96
N GLU A 120 -2.87 -25.93 -4.09
CA GLU A 120 -2.98 -27.37 -4.40
C GLU A 120 -2.50 -28.27 -3.25
N ARG A 121 -1.48 -27.83 -2.49
CA ARG A 121 -0.94 -28.57 -1.33
C ARG A 121 -0.82 -27.68 -0.11
N HIS A 122 -1.01 -28.27 1.07
CA HIS A 122 -0.83 -27.56 2.33
C HIS A 122 0.63 -27.13 2.53
N GLU A 123 0.86 -25.82 2.59
CA GLU A 123 2.14 -25.23 2.99
C GLU A 123 2.11 -24.94 4.51
N LYS A 124 3.04 -25.52 5.27
CA LYS A 124 3.18 -25.25 6.71
C LYS A 124 3.39 -23.75 6.95
N LYS A 125 2.72 -23.19 7.97
CA LYS A 125 2.75 -21.74 8.31
C LYS A 125 4.17 -21.15 8.38
N GLY A 126 5.13 -21.87 8.98
CA GLY A 126 6.52 -21.42 9.10
C GLY A 126 7.24 -21.34 7.75
N VAL A 127 7.02 -22.34 6.88
CA VAL A 127 7.57 -22.37 5.52
C VAL A 127 7.00 -21.22 4.69
N LYS A 128 5.67 -21.01 4.76
CA LYS A 128 4.98 -19.88 4.12
C LYS A 128 5.56 -18.52 4.52
N ARG A 129 5.84 -18.32 5.82
CA ARG A 129 6.43 -17.06 6.31
C ARG A 129 7.82 -16.82 5.77
N ARG A 130 8.68 -17.86 5.76
CA ARG A 130 10.04 -17.78 5.21
C ARG A 130 10.01 -17.47 3.72
N ARG A 131 9.17 -18.18 2.95
CA ARG A 131 8.98 -17.94 1.52
C ARG A 131 8.55 -16.49 1.25
N LEU A 132 7.50 -16.00 1.91
CA LEU A 132 7.01 -14.63 1.72
C LEU A 132 8.06 -13.56 2.10
N ALA A 133 8.88 -13.81 3.13
CA ALA A 133 9.99 -12.92 3.48
C ALA A 133 11.05 -12.89 2.37
N SER A 134 11.49 -14.05 1.88
CA SER A 134 12.46 -14.15 0.79
C SER A 134 11.94 -13.59 -0.54
N GLU A 135 10.65 -13.76 -0.84
CA GLU A 135 10.00 -13.13 -2.01
C GLU A 135 10.00 -11.61 -1.90
N ARG A 136 9.58 -11.06 -0.75
CA ARG A 136 9.61 -9.61 -0.53
C ARG A 136 11.01 -9.04 -0.67
N TRP A 137 12.02 -9.70 -0.09
CA TRP A 137 13.41 -9.28 -0.21
C TRP A 137 13.88 -9.26 -1.66
N ARG A 138 13.66 -10.35 -2.42
CA ARG A 138 14.04 -10.40 -3.84
C ARG A 138 13.37 -9.32 -4.67
N ASN A 139 12.09 -9.03 -4.40
CA ASN A 139 11.37 -7.96 -5.09
C ASN A 139 11.92 -6.57 -4.75
N GLN A 140 12.21 -6.32 -3.47
CA GLN A 140 12.82 -5.06 -3.04
C GLN A 140 14.21 -4.89 -3.64
N PHE A 141 15.07 -5.91 -3.53
CA PHE A 141 16.40 -5.91 -4.11
C PHE A 141 16.36 -5.64 -5.63
N ALA A 142 15.49 -6.33 -6.36
CA ALA A 142 15.32 -6.10 -7.80
C ALA A 142 14.87 -4.66 -8.11
N ASN A 143 14.00 -4.07 -7.28
CA ASN A 143 13.59 -2.68 -7.45
C ASN A 143 14.74 -1.71 -7.20
N GLU A 144 15.54 -1.92 -6.15
CA GLU A 144 16.71 -1.08 -5.88
C GLU A 144 17.76 -1.19 -6.98
N VAL A 145 18.05 -2.40 -7.46
CA VAL A 145 18.95 -2.62 -8.61
C VAL A 145 18.44 -1.89 -9.85
N ARG A 146 17.14 -1.99 -10.17
CA ARG A 146 16.55 -1.28 -11.32
C ARG A 146 16.70 0.24 -11.20
N LYS A 147 16.45 0.82 -10.01
CA LYS A 147 16.61 2.27 -9.78
C LYS A 147 18.05 2.71 -10.00
N ASN A 148 19.01 1.95 -9.47
CA ASN A 148 20.44 2.25 -9.62
C ASN A 148 20.88 2.17 -11.10
N VAL A 149 20.48 1.12 -11.81
CA VAL A 149 20.78 0.98 -13.25
C VAL A 149 20.14 2.11 -14.06
N GLN A 150 18.88 2.45 -13.78
CA GLN A 150 18.21 3.58 -14.44
C GLN A 150 18.93 4.91 -14.18
N LEU A 151 19.49 5.11 -12.99
CA LEU A 151 20.27 6.31 -12.66
C LEU A 151 21.57 6.36 -13.47
N VAL A 152 22.31 5.25 -13.53
CA VAL A 152 23.55 5.15 -14.32
C VAL A 152 23.28 5.39 -15.81
N MET A 153 22.22 4.79 -16.36
CA MET A 153 21.83 5.03 -17.75
C MET A 153 21.53 6.51 -18.00
N LYS A 154 20.80 7.17 -17.09
CA LYS A 154 20.55 8.63 -17.19
C LYS A 154 21.84 9.47 -17.11
N MET A 155 22.83 9.07 -16.32
CA MET A 155 24.13 9.78 -16.25
C MET A 155 24.89 9.63 -17.57
N ARG A 156 24.95 8.41 -18.10
CA ARG A 156 25.56 8.10 -19.40
C ARG A 156 24.90 8.89 -20.54
N ASP A 157 23.57 8.90 -20.59
CA ASP A 157 22.82 9.56 -21.67
C ASP A 157 22.99 11.09 -21.63
N ARG A 158 23.38 11.67 -20.49
CA ARG A 158 23.75 13.09 -20.36
C ARG A 158 25.16 13.42 -20.84
N GLY A 159 26.02 12.41 -21.07
CA GLY A 159 27.40 12.60 -21.53
C GLY A 159 28.43 12.84 -20.42
N ALA A 160 28.19 12.35 -19.21
CA ALA A 160 29.22 12.23 -18.17
C ALA A 160 30.12 11.01 -18.40
#